data_AF-A0A2E3QF83-F1
#
_entry.id   AF-A0A2E3QF83-F1
#
_cell.length_a   1.000
_cell.length_b   1.000
_cell.length_c   1.000
_cell.angle_alpha   90.00
_cell.angle_beta   90.00
_cell.angle_gamma   90.00
#
_symmetry.space_group_name_H-M   'P 1'
#
loop_
_entity.id
_entity.type
_entity.pdbx_description
1 polymer ?
#
loop_
_entity_poly.entity_id
_entity_poly.type
_entity_poly.pdbx_seq_one_letter_code
_entity_poly.pdbx_strand_id
1 'polypeptide(L)'
;MTSQALPQTPKYPVNHIWHADWSLSAKGRWVAKATRTVSGWHIHTIEPVGMLHQFRQSLANHGKTNAIWLGLDMPIGFLNAWYDGVNIKDFKALITVFHSHGLQDFFKVCETPDQIRHDRPFYPQSSGLKGSVKRDHLIKALGLPNFDALHRACEFPTDKRNAACPSFWTLGANQVGKGMLHGLKHLIIPGYEDGFHIWPFSGDLETCTQKPGVTLIETYPGEIYGWFDIPSELTKSNQNSRKNYLHQLCDNARTKGIEISPAVWADIADGFGPEDGKDDAFDALIGVMGLIEIAEGRRPEHLPHTPTVLEREGWIVGLDPRDLKQRDT
;
A
#
# COMPACT_ATOMS: atom_id res chain seq x y z
N MET A 1 3.14 37.40 25.29
CA MET A 1 1.82 37.10 24.70
C MET A 1 2.04 36.01 23.66
N THR A 2 1.92 34.75 24.08
CA THR A 2 2.00 33.60 23.19
C THR A 2 0.69 33.51 22.41
N SER A 3 0.76 33.79 21.11
CA SER A 3 -0.33 33.52 20.18
C SER A 3 -0.59 32.02 20.20
N GLN A 4 -1.61 31.57 20.93
CA GLN A 4 -2.17 30.24 20.75
C GLN A 4 -2.77 30.22 19.35
N ALA A 5 -2.05 29.63 18.40
CA ALA A 5 -2.62 29.29 17.11
C ALA A 5 -3.86 28.44 17.37
N LEU A 6 -5.00 28.87 16.85
CA LEU A 6 -6.21 28.06 16.83
C LEU A 6 -5.86 26.69 16.23
N PRO A 7 -6.26 25.56 16.84
CA PRO A 7 -5.98 24.25 16.28
C PRO A 7 -6.59 24.19 14.87
N GLN A 8 -5.73 23.99 13.86
CA GLN A 8 -6.19 23.80 12.49
C GLN A 8 -7.16 22.62 12.47
N THR A 9 -8.34 22.83 11.91
CA THR A 9 -9.29 21.74 11.71
C THR A 9 -8.64 20.70 10.79
N PRO A 10 -8.62 19.41 11.17
CA PRO A 10 -7.99 18.39 10.34
C PRO A 10 -8.67 18.33 8.97
N LYS A 11 -7.88 18.09 7.91
CA LYS A 11 -8.41 18.02 6.53
C LYS A 11 -9.39 16.84 6.39
N TYR A 12 -9.07 15.70 6.98
CA TYR A 12 -9.94 14.52 6.98
C TYR A 12 -10.34 14.13 8.41
N PRO A 13 -11.61 13.79 8.65
CA PRO A 13 -12.12 13.42 9.98
C PRO A 13 -11.76 11.97 10.38
N VAL A 14 -10.54 11.52 10.03
CA VAL A 14 -10.01 10.21 10.42
C VAL A 14 -9.46 10.26 11.84
N ASN A 15 -9.76 9.24 12.66
CA ASN A 15 -9.33 9.17 14.06
C ASN A 15 -8.24 8.12 14.28
N HIS A 16 -8.19 7.09 13.44
CA HIS A 16 -7.14 6.07 13.49
C HIS A 16 -6.52 5.87 12.11
N ILE A 17 -5.20 5.78 12.09
CA ILE A 17 -4.44 5.42 10.89
C ILE A 17 -3.59 4.24 11.23
N TRP A 18 -3.83 3.14 10.53
CA TRP A 18 -3.00 1.96 10.58
C TRP A 18 -2.31 1.85 9.23
N HIS A 19 -1.04 1.47 9.22
CA HIS A 19 -0.35 1.15 7.98
C HIS A 19 0.31 -0.21 8.12
N ALA A 20 0.01 -1.10 7.18
CA ALA A 20 0.61 -2.42 7.13
C ALA A 20 1.57 -2.53 5.96
N ASP A 21 2.82 -2.87 6.25
CA ASP A 21 3.68 -3.47 5.24
C ASP A 21 3.25 -4.93 5.02
N TRP A 22 3.13 -5.34 3.76
CA TRP A 22 2.38 -6.53 3.38
C TRP A 22 3.18 -7.52 2.52
N SER A 23 3.44 -8.69 3.11
CA SER A 23 4.07 -9.81 2.43
C SER A 23 3.19 -11.06 2.39
N LEU A 24 3.55 -11.99 1.49
CA LEU A 24 3.06 -13.38 1.53
C LEU A 24 3.48 -14.07 2.84
N SER A 25 4.67 -13.77 3.35
CA SER A 25 5.19 -14.33 4.61
C SER A 25 4.57 -13.64 5.82
N ALA A 26 4.15 -14.41 6.82
CA ALA A 26 3.66 -13.87 8.09
C ALA A 26 4.72 -13.03 8.83
N LYS A 27 6.01 -13.35 8.64
CA LYS A 27 7.11 -12.64 9.28
C LYS A 27 7.35 -11.24 8.70
N GLY A 28 6.99 -11.05 7.43
CA GLY A 28 7.10 -9.76 6.73
C GLY A 28 5.74 -9.03 6.65
N ARG A 29 4.87 -9.23 7.65
CA ARG A 29 3.62 -8.49 7.76
C ARG A 29 3.63 -7.74 9.08
N TRP A 30 3.83 -6.44 9.00
CA TRP A 30 3.94 -5.55 10.15
C TRP A 30 2.96 -4.42 10.04
N VAL A 31 2.43 -3.97 11.17
CA VAL A 31 1.48 -2.85 11.23
C VAL A 31 1.92 -1.82 12.26
N ALA A 32 1.97 -0.57 11.84
CA ALA A 32 2.08 0.58 12.71
C ALA A 32 0.70 1.21 12.93
N LYS A 33 0.37 1.58 14.16
CA LYS A 33 -0.95 2.12 14.53
C LYS A 33 -0.82 3.47 15.20
N ALA A 34 -1.58 4.44 14.70
CA ALA A 34 -1.69 5.78 15.24
C ALA A 34 -3.14 6.13 15.56
N THR A 35 -3.32 6.93 16.61
CA THR A 35 -4.61 7.50 16.99
C THR A 35 -4.48 9.02 17.11
N ARG A 36 -5.48 9.73 16.62
CA ARG A 36 -5.56 11.19 16.73
C ARG A 36 -5.83 11.59 18.18
N THR A 37 -5.11 12.61 18.64
CA THR A 37 -5.27 13.23 19.97
C THR A 37 -5.72 14.69 19.82
N VAL A 38 -5.94 15.37 20.94
CA VAL A 38 -6.25 16.82 20.96
C VAL A 38 -5.10 17.69 20.45
N SER A 39 -3.86 17.20 20.54
CA SER A 39 -2.64 17.94 20.20
C SER A 39 -1.99 17.47 18.89
N GLY A 40 -2.51 16.42 18.26
CA GLY A 40 -1.97 15.86 17.02
C GLY A 40 -2.21 14.35 16.89
N TRP A 41 -1.15 13.57 16.73
CA TRP A 41 -1.19 12.13 16.52
C TRP A 41 -0.27 11.39 17.47
N HIS A 42 -0.70 10.22 17.92
CA HIS A 42 0.08 9.34 18.78
C HIS A 42 0.25 7.97 18.12
N ILE A 43 1.47 7.64 17.70
CA ILE A 43 1.87 6.31 17.22
C ILE A 43 2.15 5.44 18.44
N HIS A 44 1.26 4.48 18.69
CA HIS A 44 1.24 3.75 19.96
C HIS A 44 1.59 2.27 19.84
N THR A 45 1.67 1.73 18.62
CA THR A 45 1.98 0.32 18.40
C THR A 45 2.69 0.11 17.07
N ILE A 46 3.71 -0.75 17.06
CA ILE A 46 4.31 -1.34 15.85
C ILE A 46 4.50 -2.83 16.15
N GLU A 47 3.80 -3.69 15.43
CA GLU A 47 3.73 -5.12 15.75
C GLU A 47 3.46 -5.98 14.51
N PRO A 48 3.72 -7.30 14.57
CA PRO A 48 3.27 -8.21 13.53
C PRO A 48 1.74 -8.18 13.38
N VAL A 49 1.25 -8.26 12.14
CA VAL A 49 -0.21 -8.27 11.84
C VAL A 49 -0.95 -9.44 12.53
N GLY A 50 -0.25 -10.54 12.79
CA GLY A 50 -0.82 -11.72 13.44
C GLY A 50 -1.83 -12.46 12.56
N MET A 51 -2.89 -13.01 13.18
CA MET A 51 -3.92 -13.75 12.48
C MET A 51 -4.86 -12.82 11.71
N LEU A 52 -4.95 -13.00 10.39
CA LEU A 52 -5.65 -12.08 9.48
C LEU A 52 -7.14 -11.90 9.81
N HIS A 53 -7.83 -12.97 10.21
CA HIS A 53 -9.24 -12.87 10.59
C HIS A 53 -9.43 -12.01 11.85
N GLN A 54 -8.52 -12.09 12.83
CA GLN A 54 -8.55 -11.28 14.05
C GLN A 54 -8.17 -9.84 13.76
N PHE A 55 -7.16 -9.64 12.91
CA PHE A 55 -6.75 -8.32 12.44
C PHE A 55 -7.91 -7.59 11.75
N ARG A 56 -8.58 -8.25 10.81
CA ARG A 56 -9.79 -7.74 10.12
C ARG A 56 -10.93 -7.49 11.10
N GLN A 57 -11.21 -8.43 12.01
CA GLN A 57 -12.27 -8.25 13.01
C GLN A 57 -11.99 -7.07 13.94
N SER A 58 -10.73 -6.83 14.28
CA SER A 58 -10.30 -5.68 15.07
C SER A 58 -10.60 -4.38 14.31
N LEU A 59 -10.16 -4.27 13.05
CA LEU A 59 -10.50 -3.13 12.17
C LEU A 59 -12.02 -2.90 12.10
N ALA A 60 -12.80 -3.94 11.83
CA ALA A 60 -14.26 -3.85 11.74
C ALA A 60 -14.88 -3.39 13.06
N ASN A 61 -14.39 -3.87 14.20
CA ASN A 61 -14.88 -3.47 15.51
C ASN A 61 -14.56 -2.00 15.84
N HIS A 62 -13.32 -1.56 15.60
CA HIS A 62 -12.94 -0.16 15.79
C HIS A 62 -13.71 0.76 14.80
N GLY A 63 -13.95 0.29 13.58
CA GLY A 63 -14.65 1.01 12.51
C GLY A 63 -16.14 1.27 12.80
N LYS A 64 -16.74 0.57 13.77
CA LYS A 64 -18.15 0.83 14.18
C LYS A 64 -18.36 2.24 14.73
N THR A 65 -17.35 2.80 15.39
CA THR A 65 -17.44 4.10 16.06
C THR A 65 -16.40 5.10 15.59
N ASN A 66 -15.39 4.66 14.82
CA ASN A 66 -14.32 5.52 14.36
C ASN A 66 -14.16 5.46 12.83
N ALA A 67 -13.71 6.55 12.24
CA ALA A 67 -13.16 6.54 10.89
C ALA A 67 -11.70 6.07 10.94
N ILE A 68 -11.39 5.03 10.17
CA ILE A 68 -10.08 4.36 10.15
C ILE A 68 -9.56 4.31 8.74
N TRP A 69 -8.29 4.67 8.58
CA TRP A 69 -7.52 4.36 7.38
C TRP A 69 -6.62 3.16 7.62
N LEU A 70 -6.63 2.21 6.70
CA LEU A 70 -5.63 1.16 6.61
C LEU A 70 -4.83 1.34 5.32
N GLY A 71 -3.61 1.87 5.45
CA GLY A 71 -2.61 1.85 4.39
C GLY A 71 -2.06 0.44 4.19
N LEU A 72 -1.88 0.05 2.94
CA LEU A 72 -1.36 -1.25 2.54
C LEU A 72 -0.23 -1.06 1.54
N ASP A 73 0.98 -1.53 1.88
CA ASP A 73 2.11 -1.60 0.94
C ASP A 73 1.95 -2.77 -0.04
N MET A 74 0.93 -2.66 -0.89
CA MET A 74 0.71 -3.55 -2.02
C MET A 74 -0.24 -2.90 -3.03
N PRO A 75 -0.12 -3.23 -4.33
CA PRO A 75 -1.13 -2.87 -5.32
C PRO A 75 -2.53 -3.33 -4.93
N ILE A 76 -3.56 -2.52 -5.18
CA ILE A 76 -4.96 -2.92 -4.99
C ILE A 76 -5.64 -3.19 -6.34
N GLY A 77 -5.54 -2.24 -7.29
CA GLY A 77 -6.13 -2.37 -8.62
C GLY A 77 -5.20 -3.06 -9.63
N PHE A 78 -5.67 -3.17 -10.87
CA PHE A 78 -4.98 -3.88 -11.95
C PHE A 78 -4.85 -3.00 -13.20
N LEU A 79 -3.86 -3.30 -14.05
CA LEU A 79 -3.64 -2.57 -15.30
C LEU A 79 -4.91 -2.54 -16.18
N ASN A 80 -5.19 -1.41 -16.82
CA ASN A 80 -6.45 -1.19 -17.55
C ASN A 80 -6.72 -2.24 -18.64
N ALA A 81 -5.73 -2.56 -19.47
CA ALA A 81 -5.89 -3.50 -20.58
C ALA A 81 -6.23 -4.95 -20.14
N TRP A 82 -5.92 -5.32 -18.89
CA TRP A 82 -6.25 -6.65 -18.39
C TRP A 82 -7.75 -6.83 -18.16
N TYR A 83 -8.44 -5.78 -17.70
CA TYR A 83 -9.89 -5.78 -17.50
C TYR A 83 -10.63 -6.16 -18.80
N ASP A 84 -10.19 -5.60 -19.92
CA ASP A 84 -10.78 -5.89 -21.22
C ASP A 84 -10.52 -7.34 -21.63
N GLY A 85 -9.31 -7.86 -21.42
CA GLY A 85 -8.95 -9.24 -21.75
C GLY A 85 -9.65 -10.31 -20.91
N VAL A 86 -9.98 -10.02 -19.65
CA VAL A 86 -10.78 -10.91 -18.78
C VAL A 86 -12.29 -10.62 -18.89
N ASN A 87 -12.70 -9.66 -19.72
CA ASN A 87 -14.08 -9.21 -19.89
C ASN A 87 -14.76 -8.80 -18.57
N ILE A 88 -14.05 -8.01 -17.76
CA ILE A 88 -14.58 -7.42 -16.53
C ILE A 88 -14.60 -5.90 -16.68
N LYS A 89 -15.74 -5.30 -16.35
CA LYS A 89 -15.93 -3.86 -16.57
C LYS A 89 -14.99 -3.00 -15.73
N ASP A 90 -14.94 -3.25 -14.42
CA ASP A 90 -14.30 -2.40 -13.42
C ASP A 90 -13.95 -3.22 -12.16
N PHE A 91 -13.25 -2.60 -11.20
CA PHE A 91 -12.83 -3.22 -9.94
C PHE A 91 -14.00 -3.68 -9.07
N LYS A 92 -15.13 -2.96 -9.06
CA LYS A 92 -16.32 -3.37 -8.29
C LYS A 92 -16.96 -4.62 -8.87
N ALA A 93 -17.04 -4.70 -10.19
CA ALA A 93 -17.47 -5.90 -10.90
C ALA A 93 -16.52 -7.07 -10.62
N LEU A 94 -15.20 -6.82 -10.58
CA LEU A 94 -14.20 -7.83 -10.23
C LEU A 94 -14.42 -8.42 -8.83
N ILE A 95 -14.59 -7.56 -7.82
CA ILE A 95 -14.85 -8.01 -6.43
C ILE A 95 -16.14 -8.83 -6.36
N THR A 96 -17.18 -8.44 -7.09
CA THR A 96 -18.44 -9.20 -7.17
C THR A 96 -18.22 -10.59 -7.78
N VAL A 97 -17.42 -10.69 -8.85
CA VAL A 97 -17.06 -11.97 -9.48
C VAL A 97 -16.30 -12.87 -8.51
N PHE A 98 -15.36 -12.33 -7.72
CA PHE A 98 -14.65 -13.12 -6.70
C PHE A 98 -15.58 -13.63 -5.59
N HIS A 99 -16.50 -12.78 -5.13
CA HIS A 99 -17.50 -13.17 -4.13
C HIS A 99 -18.37 -14.34 -4.63
N SER A 100 -18.80 -14.30 -5.89
CA SER A 100 -19.60 -15.37 -6.50
C SER A 100 -18.78 -16.62 -6.87
N HIS A 101 -17.57 -16.77 -6.31
CA HIS A 101 -16.61 -17.82 -6.64
C HIS A 101 -16.23 -17.91 -8.14
N GLY A 102 -16.37 -16.83 -8.89
CA GLY A 102 -15.81 -16.72 -10.24
C GLY A 102 -14.29 -16.55 -10.22
N LEU A 103 -13.63 -16.80 -11.36
CA LEU A 103 -12.19 -16.62 -11.54
C LEU A 103 -11.31 -17.33 -10.48
N GLN A 104 -11.63 -18.57 -10.11
CA GLN A 104 -10.84 -19.32 -9.11
C GLN A 104 -9.37 -19.47 -9.47
N ASP A 105 -9.07 -19.59 -10.76
CA ASP A 105 -7.71 -19.71 -11.26
C ASP A 105 -6.92 -18.41 -11.11
N PHE A 106 -7.56 -17.25 -10.92
CA PHE A 106 -6.89 -15.95 -10.77
C PHE A 106 -5.89 -15.96 -9.62
N PHE A 107 -6.22 -16.65 -8.52
CA PHE A 107 -5.36 -16.76 -7.34
C PHE A 107 -4.24 -17.81 -7.48
N LYS A 108 -4.11 -18.47 -8.64
CA LYS A 108 -3.08 -19.47 -8.91
C LYS A 108 -1.99 -18.88 -9.79
N VAL A 109 -0.77 -18.81 -9.27
CA VAL A 109 0.39 -18.42 -10.07
C VAL A 109 0.72 -19.53 -11.08
N CYS A 110 0.99 -19.16 -12.32
CA CYS A 110 1.38 -20.05 -13.40
C CYS A 110 2.79 -20.61 -13.16
N GLU A 111 2.93 -21.92 -13.31
CA GLU A 111 4.21 -22.62 -13.26
C GLU A 111 4.90 -22.58 -14.63
N THR A 112 4.10 -22.71 -15.70
CA THR A 112 4.58 -22.78 -17.07
C THR A 112 3.92 -21.70 -17.94
N PRO A 113 4.58 -21.28 -19.04
CA PRO A 113 4.06 -20.22 -19.91
C PRO A 113 2.69 -20.50 -20.54
N ASP A 114 2.39 -21.78 -20.84
CA ASP A 114 1.12 -22.23 -21.43
C ASP A 114 -0.08 -22.10 -20.48
N GLN A 115 0.17 -21.93 -19.18
CA GLN A 115 -0.88 -21.70 -18.19
C GLN A 115 -1.32 -20.24 -18.13
N ILE A 116 -0.57 -19.30 -18.72
CA ILE A 116 -0.84 -17.87 -18.64
C ILE A 116 -2.08 -17.55 -19.47
N ARG A 117 -3.07 -16.97 -18.81
CA ARG A 117 -4.35 -16.54 -19.40
C ARG A 117 -4.84 -15.28 -18.69
N HIS A 118 -5.81 -14.57 -19.27
CA HIS A 118 -6.38 -13.40 -18.60
C HIS A 118 -7.04 -13.75 -17.24
N ASP A 119 -7.64 -14.94 -17.10
CA ASP A 119 -8.21 -15.44 -15.85
C ASP A 119 -7.18 -16.12 -14.92
N ARG A 120 -5.92 -16.25 -15.34
CA ARG A 120 -4.77 -16.75 -14.55
C ARG A 120 -3.48 -16.01 -14.96
N PRO A 121 -3.33 -14.71 -14.61
CA PRO A 121 -2.31 -13.86 -15.23
C PRO A 121 -0.97 -13.83 -14.49
N PHE A 122 -0.87 -14.41 -13.29
CA PHE A 122 0.34 -14.29 -12.46
C PHE A 122 1.41 -15.30 -12.87
N TYR A 123 2.61 -14.83 -13.17
CA TYR A 123 3.72 -15.70 -13.59
C TYR A 123 5.09 -15.08 -13.25
N PRO A 124 6.08 -15.88 -12.84
CA PRO A 124 6.05 -17.32 -12.61
C PRO A 124 5.92 -17.74 -11.14
N GLN A 125 5.54 -18.99 -10.91
CA GLN A 125 5.52 -19.58 -9.57
C GLN A 125 6.92 -19.63 -8.93
N SER A 126 7.96 -19.92 -9.72
CA SER A 126 9.35 -19.96 -9.26
C SER A 126 10.31 -19.46 -10.36
N SER A 127 11.60 -19.31 -10.03
CA SER A 127 12.61 -18.87 -11.01
C SER A 127 12.87 -19.88 -12.13
N GLY A 128 12.46 -21.14 -11.96
CA GLY A 128 12.75 -22.23 -12.88
C GLY A 128 14.25 -22.42 -13.13
N LEU A 129 14.57 -23.04 -14.26
CA LEU A 129 15.94 -23.12 -14.77
C LEU A 129 16.37 -21.76 -15.31
N LYS A 130 17.67 -21.44 -15.22
CA LYS A 130 18.20 -20.17 -15.72
C LYS A 130 17.83 -19.97 -17.20
N GLY A 131 17.12 -18.88 -17.49
CA GLY A 131 16.67 -18.51 -18.84
C GLY A 131 15.37 -19.17 -19.30
N SER A 132 14.77 -20.09 -18.53
CA SER A 132 13.49 -20.72 -18.87
C SER A 132 12.28 -19.84 -18.54
N VAL A 133 12.42 -18.87 -17.65
CA VAL A 133 11.39 -17.89 -17.33
C VAL A 133 11.74 -16.57 -17.99
N LYS A 134 10.81 -16.04 -18.81
CA LYS A 134 10.98 -14.80 -19.55
C LYS A 134 9.75 -13.90 -19.39
N ARG A 135 9.98 -12.59 -19.30
CA ARG A 135 8.94 -11.55 -19.30
C ARG A 135 8.07 -11.61 -20.56
N ASP A 136 8.68 -11.96 -21.68
CA ASP A 136 8.04 -12.14 -22.99
C ASP A 136 6.89 -13.17 -22.98
N HIS A 137 6.91 -14.14 -22.05
CA HIS A 137 5.81 -15.09 -21.89
C HIS A 137 4.51 -14.39 -21.47
N LEU A 138 4.57 -13.47 -20.50
CA LEU A 138 3.41 -12.69 -20.06
C LEU A 138 2.89 -11.80 -21.17
N ILE A 139 3.80 -11.08 -21.83
CA ILE A 139 3.47 -10.10 -22.87
C ILE A 139 2.71 -10.78 -24.01
N LYS A 140 3.24 -11.91 -24.51
CA LYS A 140 2.61 -12.67 -25.58
C LYS A 140 1.28 -13.28 -25.17
N ALA A 141 1.20 -13.90 -23.99
CA ALA A 141 -0.01 -14.59 -23.54
C ALA A 141 -1.17 -13.62 -23.22
N LEU A 142 -0.85 -12.40 -22.77
CA LEU A 142 -1.84 -11.36 -22.45
C LEU A 142 -2.06 -10.37 -23.61
N GLY A 143 -1.43 -10.59 -24.78
CA GLY A 143 -1.61 -9.73 -25.96
C GLY A 143 -1.10 -8.30 -25.79
N LEU A 144 -0.08 -8.09 -24.96
CA LEU A 144 0.48 -6.76 -24.68
C LEU A 144 1.65 -6.44 -25.64
N PRO A 145 1.94 -5.15 -25.90
CA PRO A 145 3.03 -4.78 -26.81
C PRO A 145 4.42 -4.98 -26.22
N ASN A 146 4.59 -4.76 -24.91
CA ASN A 146 5.88 -4.84 -24.21
C ASN A 146 5.68 -5.01 -22.70
N PHE A 147 6.78 -5.09 -21.94
CA PHE A 147 6.71 -5.30 -20.48
C PHE A 147 6.17 -4.07 -19.76
N ASP A 148 6.39 -2.87 -20.30
CA ASP A 148 5.92 -1.62 -19.69
C ASP A 148 4.39 -1.47 -19.79
N ALA A 149 3.77 -2.18 -20.74
CA ALA A 149 2.32 -2.34 -20.80
C ALA A 149 1.72 -3.17 -19.66
N LEU A 150 2.54 -3.81 -18.81
CA LEU A 150 2.06 -4.50 -17.61
C LEU A 150 1.87 -3.56 -16.40
N HIS A 151 2.38 -2.33 -16.46
CA HIS A 151 2.29 -1.39 -15.35
C HIS A 151 0.99 -0.60 -15.38
N ARG A 152 0.44 -0.32 -14.20
CA ARG A 152 -0.54 0.75 -14.01
C ARG A 152 0.12 2.11 -14.15
N ALA A 153 -0.67 3.15 -14.37
CA ALA A 153 -0.16 4.51 -14.47
C ALA A 153 0.66 4.95 -13.24
N CYS A 154 0.26 4.59 -12.02
CA CYS A 154 1.00 4.93 -10.80
C CYS A 154 2.32 4.16 -10.60
N GLU A 155 2.56 3.10 -11.36
CA GLU A 155 3.72 2.20 -11.18
C GLU A 155 4.94 2.62 -12.00
N PHE A 156 4.80 3.60 -12.89
CA PHE A 156 5.92 4.16 -13.66
C PHE A 156 6.98 4.82 -12.78
N PRO A 157 8.22 4.98 -13.27
CA PRO A 157 9.29 5.61 -12.50
C PRO A 157 9.02 7.10 -12.30
N THR A 158 9.56 7.66 -11.22
CA THR A 158 9.63 9.10 -10.99
C THR A 158 11.08 9.56 -11.03
N ASP A 159 11.34 10.83 -10.71
CA ASP A 159 12.70 11.32 -10.49
C ASP A 159 13.34 10.77 -9.21
N LYS A 160 12.52 10.38 -8.23
CA LYS A 160 12.96 9.93 -6.90
C LYS A 160 12.94 8.41 -6.72
N ARG A 161 12.23 7.67 -7.57
CA ARG A 161 12.16 6.20 -7.51
C ARG A 161 12.09 5.54 -8.89
N ASN A 162 12.58 4.31 -8.96
CA ASN A 162 12.39 3.44 -10.12
C ASN A 162 10.92 3.03 -10.28
N ALA A 163 10.61 2.43 -11.43
CA ALA A 163 9.31 1.80 -11.66
C ALA A 163 9.05 0.72 -10.60
N ALA A 164 7.81 0.64 -10.13
CA ALA A 164 7.37 -0.48 -9.32
C ALA A 164 7.36 -1.76 -10.16
N CYS A 165 7.42 -2.93 -9.52
CA CYS A 165 7.30 -4.20 -10.25
C CYS A 165 5.84 -4.41 -10.65
N PRO A 166 5.53 -4.78 -11.91
CA PRO A 166 4.14 -4.98 -12.31
C PRO A 166 3.58 -6.24 -11.64
N SER A 167 2.35 -6.16 -11.14
CA SER A 167 1.74 -7.18 -10.28
C SER A 167 1.68 -8.59 -10.85
N PHE A 168 1.53 -8.74 -12.18
CA PHE A 168 1.47 -10.05 -12.82
C PHE A 168 2.82 -10.74 -12.93
N TRP A 169 3.93 -10.02 -12.75
CA TRP A 169 5.27 -10.61 -12.71
C TRP A 169 5.66 -10.95 -11.28
N THR A 170 5.80 -12.26 -10.99
CA THR A 170 5.97 -12.76 -9.62
C THR A 170 7.39 -13.28 -9.32
N LEU A 171 8.40 -12.80 -10.05
CA LEU A 171 9.80 -13.20 -9.88
C LEU A 171 10.72 -12.01 -9.62
N GLY A 172 11.66 -12.16 -8.69
CA GLY A 172 12.68 -11.17 -8.35
C GLY A 172 12.68 -10.84 -6.87
N ALA A 173 13.39 -9.79 -6.46
CA ALA A 173 13.38 -9.28 -5.09
C ALA A 173 12.07 -8.53 -4.77
N ASN A 174 11.41 -7.97 -5.78
CA ASN A 174 10.23 -7.10 -5.65
C ASN A 174 8.92 -7.85 -6.00
N GLN A 175 8.70 -9.07 -5.48
CA GLN A 175 7.54 -9.93 -5.83
C GLN A 175 6.22 -9.43 -5.22
N VAL A 176 5.80 -8.21 -5.59
CA VAL A 176 4.54 -7.62 -5.11
C VAL A 176 3.33 -8.47 -5.46
N GLY A 177 3.35 -9.17 -6.61
CA GLY A 177 2.21 -9.96 -7.09
C GLY A 177 1.74 -11.07 -6.15
N LYS A 178 2.65 -11.79 -5.49
CA LYS A 178 2.27 -12.86 -4.54
C LYS A 178 1.74 -12.29 -3.22
N GLY A 179 2.36 -11.22 -2.73
CA GLY A 179 1.88 -10.48 -1.55
C GLY A 179 0.50 -9.88 -1.79
N MET A 180 0.31 -9.26 -2.96
CA MET A 180 -0.96 -8.74 -3.43
C MET A 180 -2.03 -9.83 -3.53
N LEU A 181 -1.77 -10.96 -4.18
CA LEU A 181 -2.73 -12.07 -4.26
C LEU A 181 -3.20 -12.54 -2.87
N HIS A 182 -2.25 -12.64 -1.94
CA HIS A 182 -2.54 -12.99 -0.56
C HIS A 182 -3.38 -11.91 0.13
N GLY A 183 -3.03 -10.64 0.00
CA GLY A 183 -3.80 -9.52 0.57
C GLY A 183 -5.20 -9.38 -0.01
N LEU A 184 -5.33 -9.53 -1.33
CA LEU A 184 -6.62 -9.52 -2.00
C LEU A 184 -7.55 -10.61 -1.46
N LYS A 185 -7.06 -11.85 -1.41
CA LYS A 185 -7.82 -13.02 -0.99
C LYS A 185 -8.20 -12.99 0.49
N HIS A 186 -7.29 -12.54 1.35
CA HIS A 186 -7.43 -12.72 2.79
C HIS A 186 -7.76 -11.45 3.57
N LEU A 187 -7.69 -10.27 2.94
CA LEU A 187 -7.98 -8.99 3.57
C LEU A 187 -8.97 -8.14 2.77
N ILE A 188 -8.69 -7.86 1.49
CA ILE A 188 -9.49 -6.90 0.70
C ILE A 188 -10.89 -7.47 0.40
N ILE A 189 -10.98 -8.69 -0.17
CA ILE A 189 -12.28 -9.30 -0.50
C ILE A 189 -13.12 -9.51 0.77
N PRO A 190 -12.61 -10.15 1.84
CA PRO A 190 -13.40 -10.31 3.06
C PRO A 190 -13.68 -8.97 3.77
N GLY A 191 -12.79 -7.98 3.65
CA GLY A 191 -13.02 -6.64 4.21
C GLY A 191 -14.14 -5.89 3.48
N TYR A 192 -14.23 -6.04 2.16
CA TYR A 192 -15.35 -5.50 1.37
C TYR A 192 -16.69 -6.11 1.80
N GLU A 193 -16.72 -7.41 2.08
CA GLU A 193 -17.90 -8.10 2.64
C GLU A 193 -18.30 -7.56 4.02
N ASP A 194 -17.31 -7.18 4.84
CA ASP A 194 -17.53 -6.51 6.13
C ASP A 194 -17.93 -5.04 5.98
N GLY A 195 -18.02 -4.52 4.76
CA GLY A 195 -18.44 -3.15 4.44
C GLY A 195 -17.31 -2.13 4.39
N PHE A 196 -16.04 -2.55 4.26
CA PHE A 196 -14.92 -1.63 4.14
C PHE A 196 -14.97 -0.87 2.80
N HIS A 197 -14.60 0.41 2.84
CA HIS A 197 -14.33 1.19 1.64
C HIS A 197 -12.98 0.80 1.07
N ILE A 198 -12.86 0.78 -0.26
CA ILE A 198 -11.61 0.54 -0.98
C ILE A 198 -11.33 1.77 -1.82
N TRP A 199 -10.39 2.59 -1.41
CA TRP A 199 -10.01 3.79 -2.15
C TRP A 199 -9.16 3.43 -3.38
N PRO A 200 -9.35 4.10 -4.54
CA PRO A 200 -10.34 5.14 -4.84
C PRO A 200 -11.70 4.62 -5.33
N PHE A 201 -11.88 3.30 -5.43
CA PHE A 201 -13.07 2.68 -6.04
C PHE A 201 -14.37 3.02 -5.27
N SER A 202 -14.30 3.20 -3.95
CA SER A 202 -15.43 3.59 -3.11
C SER A 202 -15.72 5.10 -3.09
N GLY A 203 -14.86 5.92 -3.71
CA GLY A 203 -14.90 7.39 -3.65
C GLY A 203 -13.53 7.96 -3.24
N ASP A 204 -13.42 9.30 -3.24
CA ASP A 204 -12.24 9.99 -2.69
C ASP A 204 -12.12 9.79 -1.16
N LEU A 205 -10.98 10.19 -0.57
CA LEU A 205 -10.78 10.02 0.87
C LEU A 205 -11.79 10.82 1.70
N GLU A 206 -12.24 11.98 1.20
CA GLU A 206 -13.25 12.79 1.90
C GLU A 206 -14.55 11.99 2.04
N THR A 207 -15.05 11.45 0.93
CA THR A 207 -16.25 10.61 0.85
C THR A 207 -16.13 9.35 1.71
N CYS A 208 -14.99 8.64 1.62
CA CYS A 208 -14.80 7.39 2.37
C CYS A 208 -14.66 7.60 3.89
N THR A 209 -14.35 8.82 4.33
CA THR A 209 -14.05 9.12 5.75
C THR A 209 -15.17 9.91 6.44
N GLN A 210 -16.25 10.29 5.75
CA GLN A 210 -17.32 11.11 6.35
C GLN A 210 -18.07 10.42 7.50
N LYS A 211 -18.01 9.09 7.58
CA LYS A 211 -18.70 8.28 8.58
C LYS A 211 -17.73 7.27 9.20
N PRO A 212 -18.04 6.77 10.42
CA PRO A 212 -17.34 5.62 10.97
C PRO A 212 -17.28 4.47 9.97
N GLY A 213 -16.11 3.85 9.85
CA GLY A 213 -15.83 2.82 8.87
C GLY A 213 -14.33 2.65 8.65
N VAL A 214 -13.98 1.64 7.87
CA VAL A 214 -12.59 1.35 7.50
C VAL A 214 -12.43 1.64 6.02
N THR A 215 -11.41 2.44 5.68
CA THR A 215 -10.99 2.70 4.30
C THR A 215 -9.64 2.05 4.04
N LEU A 216 -9.60 1.12 3.09
CA LEU A 216 -8.38 0.51 2.58
C LEU A 216 -7.74 1.44 1.55
N ILE A 217 -6.45 1.72 1.70
CA ILE A 217 -5.71 2.69 0.88
C ILE A 217 -4.42 2.02 0.40
N GLU A 218 -4.16 2.08 -0.89
CA GLU A 218 -2.87 1.69 -1.45
C GLU A 218 -1.81 2.75 -1.09
N THR A 219 -0.77 2.31 -0.41
CA THR A 219 0.38 3.13 -0.01
C THR A 219 1.65 2.53 -0.60
N TYR A 220 2.68 3.38 -0.79
CA TYR A 220 3.99 2.90 -1.21
C TYR A 220 5.07 3.62 -0.41
N PRO A 221 5.64 3.00 0.64
CA PRO A 221 6.72 3.59 1.45
C PRO A 221 7.86 4.12 0.59
N GLY A 222 8.20 3.44 -0.51
CA GLY A 222 9.18 3.89 -1.52
C GLY A 222 8.95 5.31 -2.03
N GLU A 223 7.68 5.72 -2.18
CA GLU A 223 7.28 7.09 -2.53
C GLU A 223 7.37 8.01 -1.31
N ILE A 224 6.88 7.53 -0.15
CA ILE A 224 6.77 8.30 1.09
C ILE A 224 8.13 8.75 1.63
N TYR A 225 9.20 7.96 1.46
CA TYR A 225 10.56 8.39 1.81
C TYR A 225 10.93 9.74 1.21
N GLY A 226 10.49 10.01 -0.03
CA GLY A 226 10.78 11.24 -0.74
C GLY A 226 10.03 12.47 -0.22
N TRP A 227 9.17 12.32 0.80
CA TRP A 227 8.33 13.40 1.35
C TRP A 227 8.92 14.05 2.60
N PHE A 228 9.86 13.39 3.28
CA PHE A 228 10.34 13.83 4.59
C PHE A 228 11.57 14.76 4.56
N ASP A 229 12.12 15.06 3.38
CA ASP A 229 13.29 15.95 3.17
C ASP A 229 14.44 15.70 4.16
N ILE A 230 14.65 14.44 4.55
CA ILE A 230 15.70 14.06 5.49
C ILE A 230 17.02 13.91 4.71
N PRO A 231 18.09 14.67 5.04
CA PRO A 231 19.33 14.70 4.26
C PRO A 231 20.14 13.40 4.22
N SER A 232 19.75 12.37 4.99
CA SER A 232 20.56 11.17 5.15
C SER A 232 20.39 10.18 3.98
N GLU A 233 21.50 9.63 3.50
CA GLU A 233 21.49 8.44 2.64
C GLU A 233 20.97 7.24 3.45
N LEU A 234 19.67 6.98 3.35
CA LEU A 234 19.05 5.81 3.93
C LEU A 234 19.44 4.57 3.12
N THR A 235 20.30 3.73 3.67
CA THR A 235 20.52 2.37 3.20
C THR A 235 19.59 1.44 3.99
N LYS A 236 18.41 1.14 3.44
CA LYS A 236 17.37 0.35 4.12
C LYS A 236 17.86 -0.95 4.74
N SER A 237 18.76 -1.68 4.07
CA SER A 237 19.30 -2.95 4.56
C SER A 237 20.25 -2.81 5.75
N ASN A 238 20.71 -1.59 6.05
CA ASN A 238 21.66 -1.30 7.12
C ASN A 238 20.95 -0.75 8.36
N GLN A 239 21.04 -1.49 9.48
CA GLN A 239 20.38 -1.12 10.74
C GLN A 239 20.88 0.23 11.31
N ASN A 240 22.17 0.52 11.27
CA ASN A 240 22.71 1.81 11.75
C ASN A 240 22.21 2.98 10.90
N SER A 241 22.07 2.78 9.58
CA SER A 241 21.46 3.76 8.69
C SER A 241 20.00 4.01 9.06
N ARG A 242 19.20 2.94 9.29
CA ARG A 242 17.81 3.06 9.78
C ARG A 242 17.75 3.77 11.13
N LYS A 243 18.62 3.42 12.08
CA LYS A 243 18.72 4.09 13.39
C LYS A 243 18.92 5.61 13.23
N ASN A 244 19.93 6.02 12.47
CA ASN A 244 20.21 7.45 12.27
C ASN A 244 19.03 8.18 11.61
N TYR A 245 18.39 7.53 10.64
CA TYR A 245 17.19 8.06 9.98
C TYR A 245 16.02 8.21 10.95
N LEU A 246 15.75 7.19 11.80
CA LEU A 246 14.65 7.21 12.78
C LEU A 246 14.78 8.36 13.78
N HIS A 247 15.99 8.65 14.26
CA HIS A 247 16.20 9.75 15.21
C HIS A 247 15.87 11.10 14.56
N GLN A 248 16.34 11.34 13.34
CA GLN A 248 16.02 12.56 12.60
C GLN A 248 14.52 12.66 12.26
N LEU A 249 13.91 11.53 11.88
CA LEU A 249 12.48 11.44 11.58
C LEU A 249 11.64 11.73 12.82
N CYS A 250 12.02 11.19 13.99
CA CYS A 250 11.32 11.40 15.25
C CYS A 250 11.36 12.88 15.69
N ASP A 251 12.51 13.53 15.54
CA ASP A 251 12.65 14.96 15.84
C ASP A 251 11.77 15.81 14.92
N ASN A 252 11.74 15.51 13.61
CA ASN A 252 10.84 16.16 12.66
C ASN A 252 9.36 15.88 12.98
N ALA A 253 9.01 14.63 13.27
CA ALA A 253 7.65 14.19 13.58
C ALA A 253 7.05 14.99 14.76
N ARG A 254 7.84 15.27 15.81
CA ARG A 254 7.40 16.11 16.94
C ARG A 254 7.02 17.53 16.51
N THR A 255 7.77 18.13 15.59
CA THR A 255 7.44 19.47 15.06
C THR A 255 6.12 19.50 14.27
N LYS A 256 5.68 18.32 13.79
CA LYS A 256 4.43 18.12 13.06
C LYS A 256 3.28 17.61 13.94
N GLY A 257 3.47 17.59 15.27
CA GLY A 257 2.47 17.10 16.22
C GLY A 257 2.30 15.58 16.20
N ILE A 258 3.32 14.83 15.80
CA ILE A 258 3.32 13.36 15.83
C ILE A 258 4.21 12.91 16.98
N GLU A 259 3.63 12.21 17.94
CA GLU A 259 4.32 11.63 19.09
C GLU A 259 4.40 10.11 18.93
N ILE A 260 5.59 9.55 19.11
CA ILE A 260 5.79 8.09 19.20
C ILE A 260 5.80 7.73 20.69
N SER A 261 5.02 6.72 21.07
CA SER A 261 4.94 6.30 22.47
C SER A 261 6.32 5.87 23.00
N PRO A 262 6.64 6.10 24.30
CA PRO A 262 7.92 5.68 24.85
C PRO A 262 8.21 4.19 24.70
N ALA A 263 7.18 3.35 24.78
CA ALA A 263 7.30 1.90 24.58
C ALA A 263 7.68 1.58 23.13
N VAL A 264 6.96 2.13 22.15
CA VAL A 264 7.31 1.95 20.73
C VAL A 264 8.69 2.48 20.45
N TRP A 265 9.05 3.64 20.99
CA TRP A 265 10.38 4.21 20.81
C TRP A 265 11.47 3.30 21.36
N ALA A 266 11.28 2.70 22.54
CA ALA A 266 12.23 1.76 23.11
C ALA A 266 12.47 0.54 22.21
N ASP A 267 11.43 0.07 21.53
CA ASP A 267 11.51 -1.08 20.62
C ASP A 267 12.22 -0.74 19.29
N ILE A 268 12.13 0.52 18.82
CA ILE A 268 12.60 0.90 17.48
C ILE A 268 13.84 1.79 17.47
N ALA A 269 14.26 2.35 18.61
CA ALA A 269 15.33 3.36 18.70
C ALA A 269 16.67 2.88 18.14
N ASP A 270 16.89 1.56 18.06
CA ASP A 270 18.07 0.93 17.48
C ASP A 270 17.90 0.51 16.01
N GLY A 271 16.88 1.00 15.32
CA GLY A 271 16.71 0.82 13.88
C GLY A 271 16.08 -0.52 13.47
N PHE A 272 15.26 -1.12 14.34
CA PHE A 272 14.62 -2.44 14.16
C PHE A 272 15.63 -3.58 14.01
N GLY A 273 15.67 -4.46 15.03
CA GLY A 273 16.54 -5.64 15.03
C GLY A 273 16.09 -6.70 14.00
N PRO A 274 16.95 -7.68 13.67
CA PRO A 274 16.58 -8.78 12.77
C PRO A 274 15.39 -9.60 13.26
N GLU A 275 15.18 -9.67 14.56
CA GLU A 275 14.07 -10.40 15.20
C GLU A 275 12.76 -9.58 15.24
N ASP A 276 12.85 -8.26 15.05
CA ASP A 276 11.74 -7.29 15.17
C ASP A 276 11.19 -6.84 13.81
N GLY A 277 11.33 -7.67 12.78
CA GLY A 277 10.68 -7.41 11.48
C GLY A 277 11.52 -6.67 10.45
N LYS A 278 12.85 -6.72 10.52
CA LYS A 278 13.78 -6.17 9.51
C LYS A 278 13.35 -4.77 9.01
N ASP A 279 13.31 -4.57 7.70
CA ASP A 279 12.85 -3.37 7.01
C ASP A 279 11.31 -3.28 6.94
N ASP A 280 10.59 -4.38 7.13
CA ASP A 280 9.12 -4.42 7.03
C ASP A 280 8.45 -3.52 8.11
N ALA A 281 8.91 -3.64 9.36
CA ALA A 281 8.42 -2.81 10.47
C ALA A 281 8.76 -1.31 10.29
N PHE A 282 9.90 -1.04 9.67
CA PHE A 282 10.33 0.31 9.34
C PHE A 282 9.47 0.91 8.22
N ASP A 283 9.18 0.16 7.15
CA ASP A 283 8.26 0.57 6.08
C ASP A 283 6.83 0.79 6.61
N ALA A 284 6.37 -0.02 7.59
CA ALA A 284 5.11 0.20 8.26
C ALA A 284 5.03 1.55 9.00
N LEU A 285 6.11 1.92 9.71
CA LEU A 285 6.21 3.21 10.41
C LEU A 285 6.24 4.40 9.45
N ILE A 286 7.00 4.29 8.36
CA ILE A 286 7.10 5.34 7.33
C ILE A 286 5.74 5.55 6.69
N GLY A 287 5.03 4.47 6.39
CA GLY A 287 3.69 4.49 5.84
C GLY A 287 2.66 5.17 6.73
N VAL A 288 2.63 4.89 8.04
CA VAL A 288 1.68 5.55 8.96
C VAL A 288 1.97 7.05 9.06
N MET A 289 3.24 7.46 9.07
CA MET A 289 3.61 8.87 9.06
C MET A 289 3.21 9.56 7.76
N GLY A 290 3.38 8.90 6.61
CA GLY A 290 2.95 9.42 5.31
C GLY A 290 1.44 9.66 5.26
N LEU A 291 0.64 8.70 5.73
CA LEU A 291 -0.81 8.86 5.82
C LEU A 291 -1.23 9.98 6.79
N ILE A 292 -0.48 10.22 7.87
CA ILE A 292 -0.73 11.37 8.75
C ILE A 292 -0.51 12.70 8.00
N GLU A 293 0.51 12.82 7.13
CA GLU A 293 0.68 14.03 6.30
C GLU A 293 -0.53 14.29 5.39
N ILE A 294 -1.14 13.23 4.86
CA ILE A 294 -2.38 13.31 4.05
C ILE A 294 -3.58 13.70 4.93
N ALA A 295 -3.74 13.06 6.10
CA ALA A 295 -4.85 13.29 7.02
C ALA A 295 -4.91 14.75 7.51
N GLU A 296 -3.74 15.35 7.73
CA GLU A 296 -3.60 16.76 8.14
C GLU A 296 -3.64 17.75 6.96
N GLY A 297 -3.70 17.27 5.72
CA GLY A 297 -3.69 18.12 4.52
C GLY A 297 -2.33 18.78 4.24
N ARG A 298 -1.25 18.34 4.91
CA ARG A 298 0.12 18.77 4.60
C ARG A 298 0.59 18.23 3.25
N ARG A 299 0.03 17.09 2.83
CA ARG A 299 0.18 16.54 1.49
C ARG A 299 -1.19 16.21 0.89
N PRO A 300 -1.48 16.54 -0.38
CA PRO A 300 -2.70 16.09 -1.05
C PRO A 300 -2.70 14.58 -1.32
N GLU A 301 -3.88 13.97 -1.44
CA GLU A 301 -3.99 12.57 -1.88
C GLU A 301 -3.58 12.36 -3.35
N HIS A 302 -3.57 13.45 -4.13
CA HIS A 302 -3.18 13.50 -5.54
C HIS A 302 -3.93 12.53 -6.46
N LEU A 303 -5.21 12.25 -6.18
CA LEU A 303 -6.05 11.35 -6.96
C LEU A 303 -6.35 11.90 -8.38
N PRO A 304 -5.93 11.21 -9.46
CA PRO A 304 -6.39 11.55 -10.81
C PRO A 304 -7.88 11.19 -11.00
N HIS A 305 -8.67 12.17 -11.42
CA HIS A 305 -10.09 11.97 -11.73
C HIS A 305 -10.32 11.46 -13.17
N THR A 306 -9.72 10.32 -13.50
CA THR A 306 -9.96 9.63 -14.79
C THR A 306 -10.71 8.33 -14.56
N PRO A 307 -11.62 7.89 -15.46
CA PRO A 307 -12.32 6.63 -15.30
C PRO A 307 -11.38 5.43 -15.13
N THR A 308 -10.26 5.42 -15.86
CA THR A 308 -9.24 4.37 -15.74
C THR A 308 -8.70 4.23 -14.31
N VAL A 309 -8.39 5.34 -13.63
CA VAL A 309 -7.91 5.30 -12.25
C VAL A 309 -9.03 5.00 -11.26
N LEU A 310 -10.17 5.70 -11.38
CA LEU A 310 -11.27 5.61 -10.41
C LEU A 310 -12.02 4.26 -10.46
N GLU A 311 -12.04 3.60 -11.61
CA GLU A 311 -12.83 2.39 -11.82
C GLU A 311 -11.97 1.13 -11.96
N ARG A 312 -10.70 1.22 -12.39
CA ARG A 312 -9.90 0.03 -12.75
C ARG A 312 -8.54 -0.04 -12.06
N GLU A 313 -7.64 0.89 -12.35
CA GLU A 313 -6.23 0.80 -11.94
C GLU A 313 -6.03 1.13 -10.45
N GLY A 314 -6.80 2.05 -9.90
CA GLY A 314 -6.49 2.64 -8.59
C GLY A 314 -5.28 3.58 -8.66
N TRP A 315 -4.81 4.02 -7.50
CA TRP A 315 -3.70 4.97 -7.39
C TRP A 315 -2.88 4.71 -6.13
N ILE A 316 -1.63 5.17 -6.10
CA ILE A 316 -0.82 5.22 -4.88
C ILE A 316 -1.10 6.54 -4.19
N VAL A 317 -1.61 6.53 -2.95
CA VAL A 317 -1.99 7.77 -2.26
C VAL A 317 -0.80 8.71 -2.10
N GLY A 318 -1.01 10.00 -2.40
CA GLY A 318 0.00 11.04 -2.26
C GLY A 318 1.05 11.08 -3.38
N LEU A 319 1.00 10.17 -4.36
CA LEU A 319 1.81 10.25 -5.58
C LEU A 319 1.27 11.34 -6.51
N ASP A 320 2.05 12.38 -6.78
CA ASP A 320 1.68 13.40 -7.75
C ASP A 320 1.81 12.83 -9.17
N PRO A 321 0.75 12.85 -10.00
CA PRO A 321 0.83 12.37 -11.39
C PRO A 321 1.87 13.11 -12.23
N ARG A 322 2.25 14.33 -11.83
CA ARG A 322 3.28 15.13 -12.51
C ARG A 322 4.69 14.65 -12.24
N ASP A 323 4.91 13.88 -11.19
CA ASP A 323 6.22 13.32 -10.84
C ASP A 323 6.53 12.05 -11.66
N LEU A 324 5.54 11.50 -12.36
CA LEU A 324 5.71 10.33 -13.22
C LEU A 324 6.47 10.68 -14.50
N LYS A 325 7.50 9.90 -14.80
CA LYS A 325 8.21 9.98 -16.08
C LYS A 325 7.30 9.52 -17.21
N GLN A 326 7.40 10.20 -18.35
CA GLN A 326 6.61 9.85 -19.52
C GLN A 326 6.91 8.42 -20.00
N ARG A 327 5.88 7.78 -20.52
CA ARG A 327 5.97 6.49 -21.18
C ARG A 327 6.79 6.68 -22.46
N ASP A 328 7.90 5.95 -22.61
CA ASP A 328 8.48 5.77 -23.93
C ASP A 328 7.43 4.98 -24.74
N THR A 329 6.73 5.68 -25.64
CA THR A 329 5.65 5.12 -26.47
C THR A 329 6.18 4.21 -27.57
#